data_AF-A0A7M3ZZW2-F1
#
_entry.id   AF-A0A7M3ZZW2-F1
#
_cell.length_a   1.000
_cell.length_b   1.000
_cell.length_c   1.000
_cell.angle_alpha   90.00
_cell.angle_beta   90.00
_cell.angle_gamma   90.00
#
_symmetry.space_group_name_H-M   'P 1'
#
loop_
_entity.id
_entity.type
_entity.pdbx_description
1 polymer ?
#
loop_
_entity_poly.entity_id
_entity_poly.type
_entity_poly.pdbx_seq_one_letter_code
_entity_poly.pdbx_strand_id
1 'polypeptide(L)'
;MPFNTSPFGHQTFITQVATMWGMEANTAQAPRAHTLSPSAWNRYETCPRMYWLSRQRLPRKAGMAASLGTAVHASIEDLLNMDLSGRDGSDTGWLPLTAEGFLKTRWDEEKAVFMATPRRPDWKDTKWSEAKKQQRGGIVLLLDHIGAKHLGHEQVTVALWRHLQSLTIAVEGELVTSDGRLMGRLDLLFADVDDSGELTGWLVADLKTGNAPTEVLKPEVNRQLRMYRDILLANNPAAPPVRTEGWYTKTATKWSAEGGSVLEDAYAAWDATQPTTLPMDPTPGPNSCGGFCDWKAWCPHWWTWRQESGTLHKGDFCDAVVLLHRYEPTSGAAVLELCEPLDSSGRAIPTGHQLSARFDGRGKEALEALQGEGHQGPLFLGSVMTGRGSWRVGPWCDVLPWAPFPDGEHYERPSS
;
A
#
# COMPACT_ATOMS: atom_id res chain seq x y z
N MET A 1 2.15 33.43 41.58
CA MET A 1 2.99 32.26 41.87
C MET A 1 3.51 31.76 40.54
N PRO A 2 4.81 31.85 40.23
CA PRO A 2 5.29 31.34 38.95
C PRO A 2 5.30 29.80 39.02
N PHE A 3 4.59 29.16 38.10
CA PHE A 3 4.67 27.73 37.86
C PHE A 3 6.07 27.42 37.32
N ASN A 4 6.88 26.78 38.14
CA ASN A 4 8.18 26.26 37.77
C ASN A 4 7.99 24.81 37.32
N THR A 5 7.58 24.61 36.07
CA THR A 5 7.59 23.29 35.43
C THR A 5 8.93 23.13 34.72
N SER A 6 9.79 22.30 35.28
CA SER A 6 11.08 21.95 34.68
C SER A 6 10.86 21.20 33.35
N PRO A 7 11.33 21.71 32.19
CA PRO A 7 11.13 21.04 30.89
C PRO A 7 11.98 19.77 30.73
N PHE A 8 12.92 19.52 31.64
CA PHE A 8 13.98 18.52 31.47
C PHE A 8 13.55 17.08 31.77
N GLY A 9 12.44 16.85 32.50
CA GLY A 9 11.98 15.49 32.85
C GLY A 9 11.41 14.72 31.65
N HIS A 10 10.57 15.37 30.85
CA HIS A 10 9.89 14.78 29.68
C HIS A 10 10.86 14.47 28.54
N GLN A 11 11.80 15.38 28.29
CA GLN A 11 12.83 15.23 27.25
C GLN A 11 13.78 14.05 27.52
N THR A 12 14.09 13.77 28.79
CA THR A 12 15.00 12.67 29.17
C THR A 12 14.35 11.30 28.93
N PHE A 13 13.03 11.18 29.07
CA PHE A 13 12.29 9.93 28.84
C PHE A 13 12.13 9.63 27.34
N ILE A 14 11.78 10.64 26.52
CA ILE A 14 11.69 10.51 25.05
C ILE A 14 13.06 10.16 24.44
N THR A 15 14.14 10.77 24.97
CA THR A 15 15.51 10.45 24.54
C THR A 15 15.89 9.00 24.90
N GLN A 16 15.41 8.47 26.05
CA GLN A 16 15.65 7.07 26.44
C GLN A 16 14.93 6.06 25.53
N VAL A 17 13.71 6.37 25.06
CA VAL A 17 12.97 5.53 24.09
C VAL A 17 13.63 5.55 22.71
N ALA A 18 14.08 6.70 22.24
CA ALA A 18 14.80 6.83 20.97
C ALA A 18 16.17 6.10 20.98
N THR A 19 16.84 6.03 22.14
CA THR A 19 18.14 5.34 22.28
C THR A 19 17.99 3.81 22.34
N MET A 20 16.78 3.29 22.58
CA MET A 20 16.48 1.84 22.56
C MET A 20 16.21 1.29 21.15
N TRP A 21 16.12 2.16 20.13
CA TRP A 21 16.03 1.75 18.73
C TRP A 21 17.43 1.75 18.09
N GLY A 22 18.07 0.58 18.12
CA GLY A 22 19.37 0.35 17.52
C GLY A 22 19.37 0.63 16.02
N MET A 23 19.72 1.85 15.63
CA MET A 23 20.16 2.20 14.27
C MET A 23 21.59 1.67 14.07
N GLU A 24 21.75 0.36 13.89
CA GLU A 24 23.07 -0.21 13.59
C GLU A 24 23.43 0.00 12.11
N ALA A 25 24.66 0.47 11.91
CA ALA A 25 25.25 0.71 10.61
C ALA A 25 25.54 -0.61 9.87
N ASN A 26 25.19 -0.60 8.58
CA ASN A 26 25.25 -1.68 7.62
C ASN A 26 26.64 -2.35 7.51
N THR A 27 26.78 -3.56 8.06
CA THR A 27 27.88 -4.50 7.74
C THR A 27 27.42 -5.54 6.70
N ALA A 28 28.35 -5.93 5.81
CA ALA A 28 28.16 -6.83 4.68
C ALA A 28 27.11 -7.94 4.90
N GLN A 29 26.04 -7.89 4.11
CA GLN A 29 24.77 -8.57 4.38
C GLN A 29 24.87 -10.07 4.08
N ALA A 30 24.84 -10.90 5.14
CA ALA A 30 24.41 -12.29 5.03
C ALA A 30 23.02 -12.36 4.36
N PRO A 31 22.60 -13.50 3.76
CA PRO A 31 21.27 -13.63 3.18
C PRO A 31 20.23 -13.17 4.20
N ARG A 32 19.48 -12.11 3.85
CA ARG A 32 18.52 -11.49 4.77
C ARG A 32 17.51 -12.56 5.17
N ALA A 33 17.45 -12.87 6.46
CA ALA A 33 16.54 -13.89 6.98
C ALA A 33 15.09 -13.56 6.57
N HIS A 34 14.26 -14.58 6.36
CA HIS A 34 12.86 -14.40 5.98
C HIS A 34 12.13 -13.60 7.06
N THR A 35 11.49 -12.51 6.65
CA THR A 35 10.67 -11.67 7.53
C THR A 35 9.27 -11.53 6.96
N LEU A 36 8.27 -11.46 7.86
CA LEU A 36 6.87 -11.26 7.51
C LEU A 36 6.39 -9.88 7.98
N SER A 37 5.80 -9.12 7.06
CA SER A 37 5.15 -7.84 7.35
C SER A 37 3.63 -7.95 7.32
N PRO A 38 2.87 -7.03 7.95
CA PRO A 38 1.41 -7.08 7.92
C PRO A 38 0.82 -7.13 6.51
N SER A 39 1.39 -6.39 5.56
CA SER A 39 0.92 -6.41 4.17
C SER A 39 1.18 -7.77 3.50
N ALA A 40 2.30 -8.41 3.80
CA ALA A 40 2.63 -9.74 3.31
C ALA A 40 1.72 -10.82 3.93
N TRP A 41 1.45 -10.72 5.23
CA TRP A 41 0.51 -11.58 5.93
C TRP A 41 -0.91 -11.44 5.36
N ASN A 42 -1.40 -10.22 5.16
CA ASN A 42 -2.70 -9.98 4.55
C ASN A 42 -2.82 -10.57 3.14
N ARG A 43 -1.73 -10.58 2.34
CA ARG A 43 -1.72 -11.27 1.04
C ARG A 43 -1.83 -12.79 1.20
N TYR A 44 -1.10 -13.38 2.14
CA TYR A 44 -1.15 -14.81 2.42
C TYR A 44 -2.56 -15.25 2.84
N GLU A 45 -3.18 -14.48 3.74
CA GLU A 45 -4.54 -14.70 4.23
C GLU A 45 -5.61 -14.55 3.14
N THR A 46 -5.38 -13.65 2.19
CA THR A 46 -6.24 -13.53 1.01
C THR A 46 -6.09 -14.75 0.11
N CYS A 47 -4.85 -15.12 -0.21
CA CYS A 47 -4.51 -16.30 -0.99
C CYS A 47 -3.00 -16.62 -0.90
N PRO A 48 -2.59 -17.83 -0.45
CA PRO A 48 -1.18 -18.19 -0.36
C PRO A 48 -0.47 -18.11 -1.72
N ARG A 49 -1.15 -18.49 -2.81
CA ARG A 49 -0.63 -18.31 -4.19
C ARG A 49 -0.38 -16.85 -4.54
N MET A 50 -1.24 -15.92 -4.11
CA MET A 50 -1.03 -14.47 -4.29
C MET A 50 0.20 -13.99 -3.50
N TYR A 51 0.36 -14.43 -2.26
CA TYR A 51 1.58 -14.17 -1.49
C TYR A 51 2.82 -14.68 -2.23
N TRP A 52 2.82 -15.95 -2.65
CA TRP A 52 3.94 -16.55 -3.37
C TRP A 52 4.30 -15.77 -4.63
N LEU A 53 3.31 -15.46 -5.49
CA LEU A 53 3.50 -14.67 -6.73
C LEU A 53 4.13 -13.29 -6.45
N SER A 54 3.76 -12.65 -5.34
CA SER A 54 4.33 -11.35 -4.94
C SER A 54 5.83 -11.39 -4.62
N ARG A 55 6.39 -12.60 -4.38
CA ARG A 55 7.81 -12.83 -4.03
C ARG A 55 8.65 -13.31 -5.21
N GLN A 56 8.05 -13.48 -6.40
CA GLN A 56 8.71 -14.01 -7.60
C GLN A 56 9.34 -12.93 -8.51
N ARG A 57 9.49 -11.69 -8.03
CA ARG A 57 10.03 -10.56 -8.82
C ARG A 57 9.27 -10.28 -10.12
N LEU A 58 7.99 -10.65 -10.17
CA LEU A 58 7.12 -10.35 -11.30
C LEU A 58 6.89 -8.83 -11.45
N PRO A 59 6.65 -8.33 -12.67
CA PRO A 59 6.40 -6.91 -12.93
C PRO A 59 5.31 -6.32 -12.01
N ARG A 60 5.73 -5.42 -11.12
CA ARG A 60 4.84 -4.72 -10.19
C ARG A 60 4.09 -3.61 -10.90
N LYS A 61 2.81 -3.46 -10.58
CA LYS A 61 1.97 -2.38 -11.09
C LYS A 61 2.06 -1.15 -10.19
N ALA A 62 2.43 -0.01 -10.75
CA ALA A 62 2.22 1.26 -10.07
C ALA A 62 0.73 1.66 -10.16
N GLY A 63 0.18 2.23 -9.09
CA GLY A 63 -1.23 2.58 -9.01
C GLY A 63 -1.42 4.01 -8.51
N MET A 64 -2.22 4.81 -9.23
CA MET A 64 -2.44 6.22 -8.89
C MET A 64 -2.94 6.43 -7.45
N ALA A 65 -3.79 5.54 -6.93
CA ALA A 65 -4.30 5.64 -5.57
C ALA A 65 -3.20 5.37 -4.52
N ALA A 66 -2.32 4.38 -4.78
CA ALA A 66 -1.19 4.08 -3.90
C ALA A 66 -0.18 5.23 -3.90
N SER A 67 0.19 5.74 -5.08
CA SER A 67 1.08 6.89 -5.24
C SER A 67 0.56 8.16 -4.56
N LEU A 68 -0.73 8.46 -4.71
CA LEU A 68 -1.35 9.57 -3.97
C LEU A 68 -1.19 9.37 -2.46
N GLY A 69 -1.43 8.15 -1.97
CA GLY A 69 -1.25 7.78 -0.58
C GLY A 69 0.17 8.05 -0.09
N THR A 70 1.17 7.52 -0.80
CA THR A 70 2.59 7.71 -0.51
C THR A 70 2.96 9.19 -0.42
N ALA A 71 2.57 10.01 -1.40
CA ALA A 71 2.87 11.44 -1.38
C ALA A 71 2.21 12.17 -0.20
N VAL A 72 0.97 11.80 0.16
CA VAL A 72 0.25 12.38 1.30
C VAL A 72 0.91 12.00 2.62
N HIS A 73 1.23 10.72 2.83
CA HIS A 73 1.88 10.24 4.06
C HIS A 73 3.23 10.93 4.27
N ALA A 74 4.11 10.85 3.27
CA ALA A 74 5.43 11.47 3.31
C ALA A 74 5.35 12.99 3.58
N SER A 75 4.35 13.68 3.03
CA SER A 75 4.18 15.11 3.29
C SER A 75 3.72 15.45 4.72
N ILE A 76 2.98 14.54 5.37
CA ILE A 76 2.57 14.68 6.77
C ILE A 76 3.75 14.38 7.69
N GLU A 77 4.53 13.36 7.34
CA GLU A 77 5.78 13.01 8.02
C GLU A 77 6.79 14.16 7.96
N ASP A 78 6.97 14.79 6.78
CA ASP A 78 7.83 15.97 6.63
C ASP A 78 7.39 17.13 7.52
N LEU A 79 6.08 17.37 7.63
CA LEU A 79 5.53 18.42 8.51
C LEU A 79 5.82 18.14 9.99
N LEU A 80 5.84 16.88 10.41
CA LEU A 80 6.20 16.52 11.78
C LEU A 80 7.71 16.59 12.02
N ASN A 81 8.52 16.32 11.01
CA ASN A 81 9.99 16.32 11.11
C ASN A 81 10.65 17.69 10.81
N MET A 82 9.89 18.69 10.37
CA MET A 82 10.47 19.98 9.99
C MET A 82 11.11 20.71 11.18
N ASP A 83 12.23 21.40 10.92
CA ASP A 83 12.86 22.27 11.91
C ASP A 83 12.10 23.60 12.03
N LEU A 84 11.70 23.92 13.25
CA LEU A 84 11.05 25.17 13.61
C LEU A 84 11.93 26.07 14.48
N SER A 85 13.14 25.67 14.87
CA SER A 85 13.99 26.35 15.87
C SER A 85 14.15 27.86 15.66
N GLY A 86 14.23 28.32 14.40
CA GLY A 86 14.39 29.73 14.03
C GLY A 86 13.10 30.57 13.95
N ARG A 87 11.92 30.03 14.29
CA ARG A 87 10.63 30.74 14.20
C ARG A 87 10.10 31.21 15.55
N ASP A 88 9.39 32.33 15.57
CA ASP A 88 8.76 32.83 16.80
C ASP A 88 7.58 31.94 17.18
N GLY A 89 7.41 31.66 18.48
CA GLY A 89 6.34 30.77 18.95
C GLY A 89 4.93 31.28 18.64
N SER A 90 4.75 32.60 18.53
CA SER A 90 3.47 33.25 18.23
C SER A 90 3.16 33.34 16.74
N ASP A 91 4.11 32.99 15.86
CA ASP A 91 3.92 33.04 14.40
C ASP A 91 2.74 32.15 13.97
N THR A 92 1.89 32.71 13.12
CA THR A 92 0.71 32.06 12.51
C THR A 92 0.76 32.23 10.98
N GLY A 93 -0.19 31.64 10.25
CA GLY A 93 -0.25 31.73 8.78
C GLY A 93 0.80 30.92 8.01
N TRP A 94 1.70 30.24 8.73
CA TRP A 94 2.82 29.54 8.13
C TRP A 94 2.47 28.14 7.61
N LEU A 95 1.52 27.45 8.25
CA LEU A 95 1.26 26.03 8.04
C LEU A 95 0.70 25.72 6.64
N PRO A 96 -0.28 26.47 6.08
CA PRO A 96 -0.88 26.11 4.79
C PRO A 96 0.10 26.12 3.62
N LEU A 97 0.94 27.16 3.51
CA LEU A 97 1.97 27.24 2.47
C LEU A 97 3.08 26.20 2.66
N THR A 98 3.49 25.97 3.91
CA THR A 98 4.52 24.97 4.24
C THR A 98 4.03 23.56 3.88
N ALA A 99 2.79 23.22 4.25
CA ALA A 99 2.16 21.94 3.94
C ALA A 99 2.04 21.71 2.43
N GLU A 100 1.53 22.69 1.67
CA GLU A 100 1.42 22.56 0.22
C GLU A 100 2.80 22.41 -0.45
N GLY A 101 3.84 23.07 0.08
CA GLY A 101 5.23 22.93 -0.38
C GLY A 101 5.79 21.51 -0.20
N PHE A 102 5.63 20.92 0.99
CA PHE A 102 6.05 19.53 1.23
C PHE A 102 5.26 18.55 0.35
N LEU A 103 3.94 18.71 0.27
CA LEU A 103 3.13 17.83 -0.58
C LEU A 103 3.52 17.94 -2.04
N LYS A 104 3.84 19.14 -2.53
CA LYS A 104 4.25 19.35 -3.92
C LYS A 104 5.56 18.63 -4.21
N THR A 105 6.52 18.72 -3.30
CA THR A 105 7.80 18.01 -3.39
C THR A 105 7.58 16.50 -3.46
N ARG A 106 6.85 15.93 -2.51
CA ARG A 106 6.56 14.49 -2.45
C ARG A 106 5.72 14.00 -3.63
N TRP A 107 4.81 14.82 -4.14
CA TRP A 107 4.01 14.52 -5.33
C TRP A 107 4.87 14.41 -6.58
N ASP A 108 5.83 15.32 -6.76
CA ASP A 108 6.71 15.31 -7.93
C ASP A 108 7.74 14.16 -7.86
N GLU A 109 8.28 13.86 -6.67
CA GLU A 109 9.13 12.69 -6.42
C GLU A 109 8.39 11.38 -6.75
N GLU A 110 7.18 11.22 -6.20
CA GLU A 110 6.37 10.03 -6.46
C GLU A 110 5.93 9.94 -7.92
N LYS A 111 5.63 11.07 -8.58
CA LYS A 111 5.36 11.10 -10.03
C LYS A 111 6.54 10.57 -10.83
N ALA A 112 7.78 10.92 -10.45
CA ALA A 112 8.97 10.40 -11.13
C ALA A 112 9.10 8.88 -10.96
N VAL A 113 8.92 8.35 -9.75
CA VAL A 113 8.94 6.90 -9.47
C VAL A 113 7.82 6.16 -10.21
N PHE A 114 6.61 6.71 -10.17
CA PHE A 114 5.46 6.19 -10.90
C PHE A 114 5.77 6.09 -12.39
N MET A 115 6.28 7.18 -12.99
CA MET A 115 6.59 7.23 -14.43
C MET A 115 7.79 6.35 -14.83
N ALA A 116 8.71 6.06 -13.90
CA ALA A 116 9.78 5.09 -14.11
C ALA A 116 9.30 3.63 -14.06
N THR A 117 8.16 3.35 -13.43
CA THR A 117 7.64 1.99 -13.31
C THR A 117 7.04 1.50 -14.64
N PRO A 118 7.53 0.44 -15.29
CA PRO A 118 7.06 0.04 -16.62
C PRO A 118 5.58 -0.32 -16.65
N ARG A 119 5.11 -1.12 -15.69
CA ARG A 119 3.70 -1.51 -15.58
C ARG A 119 2.94 -0.44 -14.77
N ARG A 120 2.27 0.47 -15.45
CA ARG A 120 1.53 1.58 -14.84
C ARG A 120 0.41 2.09 -15.75
N PRO A 121 -0.65 2.67 -15.18
CA PRO A 121 -1.59 3.49 -15.94
C PRO A 121 -1.03 4.90 -16.17
N ASP A 122 -1.83 5.78 -16.77
CA ASP A 122 -1.49 7.21 -16.83
C ASP A 122 -1.49 7.87 -15.45
N TRP A 123 -0.55 8.79 -15.24
CA TRP A 123 -0.57 9.71 -14.12
C TRP A 123 -1.73 10.69 -14.26
N LYS A 124 -2.45 10.94 -13.18
CA LYS A 124 -3.63 11.82 -13.18
C LYS A 124 -3.34 13.09 -12.38
N ASP A 125 -2.86 14.14 -13.06
CA ASP A 125 -2.63 15.44 -12.40
C ASP A 125 -3.90 16.03 -11.77
N THR A 126 -5.09 15.65 -12.26
CA THR A 126 -6.39 16.01 -11.65
C THR A 126 -6.55 15.51 -10.21
N LYS A 127 -5.78 14.51 -9.79
CA LYS A 127 -5.76 13.96 -8.42
C LYS A 127 -4.99 14.84 -7.42
N TRP A 128 -4.30 15.88 -7.88
CA TRP A 128 -3.62 16.84 -7.01
C TRP A 128 -4.56 17.49 -5.99
N SER A 129 -5.78 17.86 -6.41
CA SER A 129 -6.78 18.45 -5.52
C SER A 129 -7.23 17.49 -4.41
N GLU A 130 -7.31 16.19 -4.72
CA GLU A 130 -7.60 15.15 -3.75
C GLU A 130 -6.43 14.96 -2.77
N ALA A 131 -5.18 14.95 -3.27
CA ALA A 131 -3.99 14.89 -2.41
C ALA A 131 -3.97 16.05 -1.40
N LYS A 132 -4.23 17.28 -1.87
CA LYS A 132 -4.34 18.46 -0.98
C LYS A 132 -5.44 18.32 0.06
N LYS A 133 -6.61 17.81 -0.33
CA LYS A 133 -7.72 17.57 0.59
C LYS A 133 -7.33 16.55 1.66
N GLN A 134 -6.67 15.47 1.27
CA GLN A 134 -6.27 14.41 2.19
C GLN A 134 -5.15 14.87 3.13
N GLN A 135 -4.12 15.58 2.64
CA GLN A 135 -3.10 16.16 3.53
C GLN A 135 -3.73 17.09 4.57
N ARG A 136 -4.68 17.95 4.17
CA ARG A 136 -5.44 18.80 5.11
C ARG A 136 -6.18 17.97 6.16
N GLY A 137 -6.81 16.86 5.76
CA GLY A 137 -7.46 15.96 6.71
C GLY A 137 -6.47 15.27 7.66
N GLY A 138 -5.26 14.94 7.19
CA GLY A 138 -4.16 14.48 8.05
C GLY A 138 -3.75 15.52 9.10
N ILE A 139 -3.59 16.79 8.68
CA ILE A 139 -3.31 17.90 9.61
C ILE A 139 -4.43 18.05 10.65
N VAL A 140 -5.70 17.95 10.24
CA VAL A 140 -6.83 17.98 11.19
C VAL A 140 -6.73 16.85 12.22
N LEU A 141 -6.34 15.65 11.80
CA LEU A 141 -6.19 14.49 12.71
C LEU A 141 -5.04 14.69 13.70
N LEU A 142 -3.94 15.29 13.26
CA LEU A 142 -2.82 15.68 14.11
C LEU A 142 -3.23 16.73 15.15
N LEU A 143 -3.93 17.78 14.73
CA LEU A 143 -4.45 18.81 15.65
C LEU A 143 -5.47 18.22 16.63
N ASP A 144 -6.31 17.29 16.17
CA ASP A 144 -7.26 16.57 17.02
C ASP A 144 -6.56 15.72 18.11
N HIS A 145 -5.35 15.24 17.87
CA HIS A 145 -4.55 14.54 18.90
C HIS A 145 -4.25 15.43 20.12
N ILE A 146 -4.07 16.73 19.90
CA ILE A 146 -3.79 17.71 20.96
C ILE A 146 -5.02 18.57 21.29
N GLY A 147 -6.23 18.11 20.97
CA GLY A 147 -7.48 18.81 21.29
C GLY A 147 -7.76 20.08 20.47
N ALA A 148 -6.99 20.33 19.40
CA ALA A 148 -7.06 21.55 18.58
C ALA A 148 -7.79 21.35 17.24
N LYS A 149 -8.63 20.32 17.10
CA LYS A 149 -9.32 19.92 15.85
C LYS A 149 -10.01 21.06 15.09
N HIS A 150 -10.62 21.99 15.83
CA HIS A 150 -11.43 23.07 15.28
C HIS A 150 -10.65 24.34 14.94
N LEU A 151 -9.33 24.36 15.22
CA LEU A 151 -8.50 25.50 14.91
C LEU A 151 -8.27 25.59 13.39
N GLY A 152 -8.51 26.77 12.81
CA GLY A 152 -8.18 27.00 11.41
C GLY A 152 -6.68 26.86 11.18
N HIS A 153 -6.27 26.24 10.06
CA HIS A 153 -4.85 25.97 9.79
C HIS A 153 -4.00 27.26 9.74
N GLU A 154 -4.59 28.39 9.33
CA GLU A 154 -3.96 29.71 9.36
C GLU A 154 -3.68 30.22 10.78
N GLN A 155 -4.41 29.72 11.78
CA GLN A 155 -4.32 30.16 13.18
C GLN A 155 -3.39 29.26 14.01
N VAL A 156 -2.86 28.18 13.44
CA VAL A 156 -1.93 27.28 14.12
C VAL A 156 -0.64 28.03 14.40
N THR A 157 -0.35 28.24 15.69
CA THR A 157 0.90 28.87 16.11
C THR A 157 2.07 27.89 15.99
N VAL A 158 3.28 28.41 15.79
CA VAL A 158 4.52 27.60 15.85
C VAL A 158 4.65 26.91 17.21
N ALA A 159 4.27 27.57 18.31
CA ALA A 159 4.29 26.96 19.64
C ALA A 159 3.37 25.74 19.77
N LEU A 160 2.16 25.81 19.20
CA LEU A 160 1.21 24.69 19.20
C LEU A 160 1.75 23.51 18.39
N TRP A 161 2.36 23.77 17.23
CA TRP A 161 2.96 22.70 16.43
C TRP A 161 4.20 22.08 17.10
N ARG A 162 5.04 22.89 17.75
CA ARG A 162 6.16 22.38 18.56
C ARG A 162 5.66 21.49 19.71
N HIS A 163 4.51 21.82 20.31
CA HIS A 163 3.89 20.96 21.31
C HIS A 163 3.48 19.61 20.70
N LEU A 164 2.83 19.59 19.53
CA LEU A 164 2.56 18.35 18.79
C LEU A 164 3.83 17.54 18.51
N GLN A 165 4.89 18.20 18.01
CA GLN A 165 6.19 17.57 17.76
C GLN A 165 6.79 16.97 19.05
N SER A 166 6.65 17.66 20.18
CA SER A 166 7.14 17.16 21.48
C SER A 166 6.44 15.89 21.97
N LEU A 167 5.22 15.62 21.49
CA LEU A 167 4.47 14.40 21.79
C LEU A 167 4.72 13.30 20.74
N THR A 168 5.46 13.59 19.67
CA THR A 168 5.75 12.63 18.61
C THR A 168 6.98 11.81 19.00
N ILE A 169 6.79 10.50 19.21
CA ILE A 169 7.86 9.57 19.59
C ILE A 169 8.58 9.05 18.34
N ALA A 170 7.83 8.72 17.28
CA ALA A 170 8.38 8.35 15.98
C ALA A 170 7.51 8.82 14.83
N VAL A 171 8.20 9.13 13.73
CA VAL A 171 7.63 9.34 12.41
C VAL A 171 8.31 8.32 11.49
N GLU A 172 7.51 7.48 10.84
CA GLU A 172 7.97 6.47 9.89
C GLU A 172 8.90 5.39 10.49
N GLY A 173 8.58 4.90 11.69
CA GLY A 173 9.42 3.97 12.46
C GLY A 173 9.39 2.52 11.95
N GLU A 174 10.54 1.86 11.93
CA GLU A 174 10.63 0.41 11.69
C GLU A 174 10.43 -0.36 13.02
N LEU A 175 9.53 -1.33 13.00
CA LEU A 175 9.30 -2.25 14.12
C LEU A 175 9.78 -3.64 13.69
N VAL A 176 10.65 -4.25 14.48
CA VAL A 176 11.12 -5.62 14.24
C VAL A 176 11.08 -6.38 15.57
N THR A 177 10.57 -7.60 15.54
CA THR A 177 10.63 -8.51 16.69
C THR A 177 12.06 -8.86 17.05
N SER A 178 12.32 -9.19 18.32
CA SER A 178 13.67 -9.51 18.82
C SER A 178 14.34 -10.68 18.11
N ASP A 179 13.56 -11.61 17.55
CA ASP A 179 14.05 -12.75 16.75
C ASP A 179 14.15 -12.45 15.24
N GLY A 180 13.79 -11.24 14.82
CA GLY A 180 13.84 -10.77 13.44
C GLY A 180 12.76 -11.32 12.50
N ARG A 181 11.82 -12.15 12.96
CA ARG A 181 10.89 -12.87 12.08
C ARG A 181 9.73 -12.01 11.59
N LEU A 182 9.21 -11.15 12.46
CA LEU A 182 8.11 -10.24 12.16
C LEU A 182 8.62 -8.80 12.09
N MET A 183 8.10 -8.04 11.13
CA MET A 183 8.42 -6.62 10.96
C MET A 183 7.22 -5.76 10.61
N GLY A 184 7.29 -4.46 10.86
CA GLY A 184 6.29 -3.47 10.50
C GLY A 184 6.94 -2.10 10.22
N ARG A 185 6.23 -1.23 9.53
CA ARG A 185 6.57 0.20 9.43
C ARG A 185 5.36 0.95 9.98
N LEU A 186 5.53 1.59 11.12
CA LEU A 186 4.50 2.47 11.68
C LEU A 186 4.57 3.81 10.93
N ASP A 187 3.42 4.40 10.64
CA ASP A 187 3.42 5.76 10.09
C ASP A 187 3.77 6.75 11.21
N LEU A 188 3.03 6.71 12.33
CA LEU A 188 3.19 7.65 13.44
C LEU A 188 3.07 6.94 14.80
N LEU A 189 3.90 7.36 15.76
CA LEU A 189 3.81 6.97 17.18
C LEU A 189 3.82 8.22 18.05
N PHE A 190 2.79 8.40 18.87
CA PHE A 190 2.64 9.54 19.78
C PHE A 190 2.61 9.08 21.24
N ALA A 191 3.01 9.98 22.13
CA ALA A 191 2.64 9.94 23.54
C ALA A 191 1.20 10.43 23.72
N ASP A 192 0.42 9.69 24.52
CA ASP A 192 -0.81 10.18 25.10
C ASP A 192 -0.50 10.79 26.46
N VAL A 193 -0.94 12.03 26.68
CA VAL A 193 -0.77 12.75 27.95
C VAL A 193 -2.11 13.17 28.51
N ASP A 194 -2.22 13.23 29.84
CA ASP A 194 -3.39 13.79 30.50
C ASP A 194 -3.35 15.33 30.55
N ASP A 195 -4.36 15.95 31.17
CA ASP A 195 -4.46 17.41 31.35
C ASP A 195 -3.27 18.00 32.16
N SER A 196 -2.55 17.18 32.92
CA SER A 196 -1.35 17.58 33.67
C SER A 196 -0.05 17.42 32.88
N GLY A 197 -0.11 16.82 31.69
CA GLY A 197 1.03 16.53 30.83
C GLY A 197 1.75 15.22 31.19
N GLU A 198 1.20 14.41 32.08
CA GLU A 198 1.77 13.12 32.46
C GLU A 198 1.46 12.05 31.41
N LEU A 199 2.42 11.17 31.15
CA LEU A 199 2.29 10.11 30.15
C LEU A 199 1.26 9.07 30.61
N THR A 200 0.19 8.88 29.83
CA THR A 200 -0.87 7.91 30.11
C THR A 200 -0.85 6.70 29.17
N GLY A 201 -0.23 6.83 28.00
CA GLY A 201 -0.25 5.80 26.98
C GLY A 201 0.59 6.15 25.76
N TRP A 202 0.60 5.23 24.80
CA TRP A 202 1.08 5.48 23.44
C TRP A 202 -0.04 5.29 22.43
N LEU A 203 -0.01 6.10 21.37
CA LEU A 203 -0.86 5.96 20.20
C LEU A 203 -0.01 5.60 18.99
N VAL A 204 -0.29 4.44 18.37
CA VAL A 204 0.13 4.17 16.99
C VAL A 204 -0.97 4.67 16.06
N ALA A 205 -0.65 5.62 15.18
CA ALA A 205 -1.56 6.08 14.13
C ALA A 205 -1.04 5.64 12.76
N ASP A 206 -1.84 4.83 12.06
CA ASP A 206 -1.58 4.42 10.68
C ASP A 206 -2.47 5.27 9.74
N LEU A 207 -1.86 6.05 8.88
CA LEU A 207 -2.54 6.96 7.97
C LEU A 207 -3.23 6.13 6.88
N LYS A 208 -4.45 6.50 6.53
CA LYS A 208 -5.24 5.84 5.47
C LYS A 208 -5.78 6.89 4.51
N THR A 209 -5.50 6.71 3.22
CA THR A 209 -5.97 7.56 2.11
C THR A 209 -7.18 6.97 1.36
N GLY A 210 -7.56 5.74 1.71
CA GLY A 210 -8.73 5.06 1.19
C GLY A 210 -10.05 5.54 1.81
N ASN A 211 -11.13 4.83 1.49
CA ASN A 211 -12.43 5.09 2.10
C ASN A 211 -12.42 4.67 3.57
N ALA A 212 -13.02 5.52 4.41
CA ALA A 212 -13.25 5.19 5.81
C ALA A 212 -14.20 3.98 5.95
N PRO A 213 -14.07 3.20 7.04
CA PRO A 213 -15.05 2.20 7.41
C PRO A 213 -16.43 2.82 7.60
N THR A 214 -17.47 2.01 7.44
CA THR A 214 -18.85 2.42 7.75
C THR A 214 -19.22 2.11 9.19
N GLU A 215 -18.80 0.95 9.70
CA GLU A 215 -19.17 0.47 11.04
C GLU A 215 -17.98 -0.12 11.82
N VAL A 216 -17.19 -0.97 11.17
CA VAL A 216 -16.02 -1.63 11.78
C VAL A 216 -14.83 -1.60 10.84
N LEU A 217 -13.62 -1.57 11.41
CA LEU A 217 -12.40 -1.73 10.64
C LEU A 217 -12.45 -3.03 9.83
N LYS A 218 -11.94 -2.98 8.60
CA LYS A 218 -11.76 -4.21 7.83
C LYS A 218 -10.81 -5.16 8.56
N PRO A 219 -11.03 -6.49 8.51
CA PRO A 219 -10.20 -7.46 9.22
C PRO A 219 -8.69 -7.28 8.97
N GLU A 220 -8.30 -7.00 7.73
CA GLU A 220 -6.91 -6.79 7.33
C GLU A 220 -6.27 -5.54 7.94
N VAL A 221 -7.06 -4.47 8.16
CA VAL A 221 -6.58 -3.22 8.80
C VAL A 221 -6.51 -3.41 10.31
N ASN A 222 -7.53 -4.03 10.91
CA ASN A 222 -7.54 -4.34 12.34
C ASN A 222 -6.37 -5.24 12.74
N ARG A 223 -6.09 -6.27 11.93
CA ARG A 223 -4.94 -7.18 12.10
C ARG A 223 -3.61 -6.43 11.99
N GLN A 224 -3.45 -5.55 11.00
CA GLN A 224 -2.25 -4.75 10.82
C GLN A 224 -1.95 -3.88 12.05
N LEU A 225 -2.95 -3.13 12.52
CA LEU A 225 -2.82 -2.24 13.67
C LEU A 225 -2.49 -3.02 14.97
N ARG A 226 -3.16 -4.14 15.20
CA ARG A 226 -2.86 -5.03 16.34
C ARG A 226 -1.46 -5.61 16.26
N MET A 227 -0.99 -5.99 15.06
CA MET A 227 0.38 -6.47 14.88
C MET A 227 1.41 -5.41 15.27
N TYR A 228 1.20 -4.13 14.91
CA TYR A 228 2.08 -3.04 15.36
C TYR A 228 2.08 -2.89 16.88
N ARG A 229 0.90 -2.86 17.50
CA ARG A 229 0.73 -2.82 18.96
C ARG A 229 1.52 -3.94 19.64
N ASP A 230 1.35 -5.16 19.16
CA ASP A 230 1.87 -6.33 19.85
C ASP A 230 3.38 -6.49 19.68
N ILE A 231 3.94 -6.13 18.50
CA ILE A 231 5.40 -6.04 18.33
C ILE A 231 5.97 -4.97 19.26
N LEU A 232 5.32 -3.80 19.34
CA LEU A 232 5.76 -2.71 20.21
C LEU A 232 5.76 -3.13 21.69
N LEU A 233 4.69 -3.78 22.16
CA LEU A 233 4.59 -4.29 23.53
C LEU A 233 5.58 -5.43 23.81
N ALA A 234 5.78 -6.35 22.86
CA ALA A 234 6.73 -7.45 23.01
C ALA A 234 8.18 -6.94 23.15
N ASN A 235 8.52 -5.90 22.39
CA ASN A 235 9.84 -5.25 22.46
C ASN A 235 10.01 -4.36 23.69
N ASN A 236 8.91 -3.92 24.31
CA ASN A 236 8.93 -2.98 25.43
C ASN A 236 8.03 -3.49 26.57
N PRO A 237 8.50 -4.45 27.40
CA PRO A 237 7.68 -5.05 28.46
C PRO A 237 7.18 -4.07 29.53
N ALA A 238 7.84 -2.92 29.68
CA ALA A 238 7.46 -1.84 30.60
C ALA A 238 6.74 -0.68 29.90
N ALA A 239 6.33 -0.85 28.63
CA ALA A 239 5.59 0.18 27.91
C ALA A 239 4.27 0.53 28.62
N PRO A 240 3.83 1.80 28.52
CA PRO A 240 2.49 2.17 28.94
C PRO A 240 1.45 1.51 28.01
N PRO A 241 0.14 1.59 28.33
CA PRO A 241 -0.92 1.10 27.45
C PRO A 241 -0.79 1.65 26.03
N VAL A 242 -0.89 0.78 25.02
CA VAL A 242 -0.80 1.16 23.61
C VAL A 242 -2.17 1.02 22.95
N ARG A 243 -2.72 2.12 22.44
CA ARG A 243 -3.85 2.11 21.51
C ARG A 243 -3.35 2.30 20.08
N THR A 244 -4.10 1.76 19.13
CA THR A 244 -3.74 1.83 17.71
C THR A 244 -4.94 2.21 16.87
N GLU A 245 -4.76 3.14 15.94
CA GLU A 245 -5.85 3.72 15.17
C GLU A 245 -5.53 3.80 13.67
N GLY A 246 -6.53 3.52 12.85
CA GLY A 246 -6.55 3.89 11.45
C GLY A 246 -7.03 5.34 11.29
N TRP A 247 -6.17 6.20 10.76
CA TRP A 247 -6.40 7.64 10.58
C TRP A 247 -6.78 7.94 9.13
N TYR A 248 -8.08 8.05 8.86
CA TYR A 248 -8.61 8.21 7.50
C TYR A 248 -8.63 9.68 7.09
N THR A 249 -7.60 10.08 6.34
CA THR A 249 -7.32 11.46 5.93
C THR A 249 -8.38 12.05 5.01
N LYS A 250 -9.07 11.23 4.21
CA LYS A 250 -10.14 11.67 3.31
C LYS A 250 -11.36 12.24 4.04
N THR A 251 -11.68 11.70 5.22
CA THR A 251 -12.84 12.05 6.05
C THR A 251 -12.45 12.70 7.38
N ALA A 252 -11.16 12.76 7.69
CA ALA A 252 -10.63 13.20 8.99
C ALA A 252 -11.29 12.43 10.17
N THR A 253 -11.34 11.10 10.06
CA THR A 253 -11.90 10.20 11.08
C THR A 253 -10.86 9.21 11.60
N LYS A 254 -10.98 8.85 12.88
CA LYS A 254 -10.13 7.89 13.60
C LYS A 254 -10.92 6.62 13.90
N TRP A 255 -10.26 5.47 13.76
CA TRP A 255 -10.89 4.17 13.99
C TRP A 255 -9.95 3.28 14.79
N SER A 256 -10.34 2.95 16.01
CA SER A 256 -9.54 2.12 16.92
C SER A 256 -9.56 0.66 16.49
N ALA A 257 -8.41 0.00 16.62
CA ALA A 257 -8.31 -1.44 16.50
C ALA A 257 -8.68 -2.14 17.81
N GLU A 258 -9.42 -3.23 17.70
CA GLU A 258 -9.94 -3.98 18.85
C GLU A 258 -9.59 -5.47 18.76
N GLY A 259 -9.37 -6.09 19.92
CA GLY A 259 -9.06 -7.51 20.07
C GLY A 259 -7.71 -7.79 20.76
N GLY A 260 -7.49 -9.05 21.15
CA GLY A 260 -6.29 -9.52 21.84
C GLY A 260 -5.02 -9.49 20.99
N SER A 261 -3.94 -10.12 21.45
CA SER A 261 -2.71 -10.22 20.65
C SER A 261 -2.94 -11.01 19.36
N VAL A 262 -2.20 -10.68 18.30
CA VAL A 262 -2.15 -11.42 17.03
C VAL A 262 -0.78 -12.03 16.74
N LEU A 263 0.16 -11.98 17.70
CA LEU A 263 1.53 -12.46 17.47
C LEU A 263 1.59 -13.95 17.19
N GLU A 264 0.81 -14.77 17.89
CA GLU A 264 0.78 -16.22 17.67
C GLU A 264 0.37 -16.55 16.23
N ASP A 265 -0.73 -15.94 15.76
CA ASP A 265 -1.19 -16.09 14.38
C ASP A 265 -0.16 -15.55 13.38
N ALA A 266 0.52 -14.45 13.70
CA ALA A 266 1.56 -13.86 12.85
C ALA A 266 2.78 -14.78 12.72
N TYR A 267 3.21 -15.45 13.81
CA TYR A 267 4.28 -16.44 13.78
C TYR A 267 3.87 -17.70 13.03
N ALA A 268 2.64 -18.19 13.22
CA ALA A 268 2.11 -19.30 12.43
C ALA A 268 2.09 -18.98 10.92
N ALA A 269 1.70 -17.75 10.56
CA ALA A 269 1.78 -17.28 9.18
C ALA A 269 3.24 -17.16 8.70
N TRP A 270 4.18 -16.75 9.55
CA TRP A 270 5.61 -16.72 9.21
C TRP A 270 6.14 -18.13 8.91
N ASP A 271 5.78 -19.12 9.73
CA ASP A 271 6.14 -20.53 9.52
C ASP A 271 5.53 -21.09 8.22
N ALA A 272 4.30 -20.70 7.88
CA ALA A 272 3.64 -21.12 6.65
C ALA A 272 4.16 -20.40 5.38
N THR A 273 4.85 -19.27 5.55
CA THR A 273 5.27 -18.39 4.43
C THR A 273 6.75 -18.48 4.09
N GLN A 274 7.42 -19.53 4.54
CA GLN A 274 8.84 -19.76 4.26
C GLN A 274 9.14 -19.73 2.76
N PRO A 275 10.29 -19.17 2.35
CA PRO A 275 10.68 -19.13 0.94
C PRO A 275 10.66 -20.53 0.32
N THR A 276 9.93 -20.67 -0.79
CA THR A 276 9.82 -21.92 -1.54
C THR A 276 9.83 -21.63 -3.04
N THR A 277 10.44 -22.53 -3.80
CA THR A 277 10.42 -22.52 -5.28
C THR A 277 9.13 -23.13 -5.83
N LEU A 278 8.40 -23.91 -5.01
CA LEU A 278 7.10 -24.44 -5.41
C LEU A 278 6.02 -23.39 -5.18
N PRO A 279 5.14 -23.17 -6.17
CA PRO A 279 3.98 -22.32 -5.98
C PRO A 279 3.09 -22.82 -4.85
N MET A 280 2.62 -21.90 -4.00
CA MET A 280 1.73 -22.23 -2.89
C MET A 280 0.31 -22.53 -3.37
N ASP A 281 -0.41 -23.33 -2.59
CA ASP A 281 -1.80 -23.67 -2.85
C ASP A 281 -2.69 -22.42 -2.89
N PRO A 282 -3.59 -22.31 -3.88
CA PRO A 282 -4.49 -21.18 -4.00
C PRO A 282 -5.70 -21.34 -3.07
N THR A 283 -6.38 -20.22 -2.79
CA THR A 283 -7.73 -20.22 -2.19
C THR A 283 -8.71 -19.45 -3.09
N PRO A 284 -9.10 -19.99 -4.26
CA PRO A 284 -9.98 -19.29 -5.20
C PRO A 284 -11.35 -19.01 -4.59
N GLY A 285 -11.88 -17.81 -4.83
CA GLY A 285 -13.16 -17.39 -4.27
C GLY A 285 -13.51 -15.93 -4.61
N PRO A 286 -14.70 -15.46 -4.19
CA PRO A 286 -15.17 -14.10 -4.49
C PRO A 286 -14.23 -13.00 -4.01
N ASN A 287 -13.58 -13.20 -2.85
CA ASN A 287 -12.69 -12.20 -2.25
C ASN A 287 -11.24 -12.30 -2.77
N SER A 288 -10.83 -13.42 -3.37
CA SER A 288 -9.50 -13.63 -3.95
C SER A 288 -9.54 -13.45 -5.47
N CYS A 289 -9.99 -14.47 -6.21
CA CYS A 289 -10.06 -14.46 -7.67
C CYS A 289 -11.17 -13.55 -8.23
N GLY A 290 -12.26 -13.36 -7.46
CA GLY A 290 -13.27 -12.34 -7.75
C GLY A 290 -12.88 -10.93 -7.30
N GLY A 291 -11.86 -10.82 -6.44
CA GLY A 291 -11.38 -9.59 -5.87
C GLY A 291 -10.20 -8.97 -6.64
N PHE A 292 -9.42 -8.16 -5.91
CA PHE A 292 -8.24 -7.49 -6.46
C PHE A 292 -7.01 -8.39 -6.36
N CYS A 293 -6.36 -8.66 -7.50
CA CYS A 293 -5.11 -9.40 -7.58
C CYS A 293 -4.31 -8.89 -8.78
N ASP A 294 -3.07 -8.44 -8.56
CA ASP A 294 -2.21 -7.90 -9.61
C ASP A 294 -1.48 -8.99 -10.42
N TRP A 295 -1.57 -10.26 -10.00
CA TRP A 295 -0.78 -11.37 -10.54
C TRP A 295 -1.58 -12.34 -11.41
N LYS A 296 -2.76 -11.91 -11.88
CA LYS A 296 -3.68 -12.75 -12.67
C LYS A 296 -3.02 -13.37 -13.90
N ALA A 297 -2.18 -12.60 -14.62
CA ALA A 297 -1.46 -13.05 -15.81
C ALA A 297 -0.53 -14.26 -15.59
N TRP A 298 -0.20 -14.57 -14.33
CA TRP A 298 0.70 -15.64 -13.92
C TRP A 298 0.03 -16.70 -13.05
N CYS A 299 -1.31 -16.67 -12.93
CA CYS A 299 -2.06 -17.57 -12.05
C CYS A 299 -3.15 -18.33 -12.83
N PRO A 300 -2.99 -19.65 -13.04
CA PRO A 300 -4.00 -20.42 -13.77
C PRO A 300 -5.33 -20.52 -13.00
N HIS A 301 -5.26 -20.60 -11.67
CA HIS A 301 -6.42 -20.74 -10.77
C HIS A 301 -7.39 -19.56 -10.82
N TRP A 302 -6.88 -18.34 -11.05
CA TRP A 302 -7.75 -17.20 -11.29
C TRP A 302 -8.63 -17.42 -12.52
N TRP A 303 -8.04 -17.96 -13.59
CA TRP A 303 -8.72 -18.13 -14.86
C TRP A 303 -9.74 -19.27 -14.83
N THR A 304 -9.35 -20.42 -14.24
CA THR A 304 -10.24 -21.55 -13.99
C THR A 304 -11.44 -21.13 -13.13
N TRP A 305 -11.20 -20.45 -12.01
CA TRP A 305 -12.29 -19.97 -11.15
C TRP A 305 -13.24 -19.00 -11.86
N ARG A 306 -12.71 -18.11 -12.72
CA ARG A 306 -13.54 -17.21 -13.54
C ARG A 306 -14.44 -17.98 -14.52
N GLN A 307 -13.93 -19.05 -15.13
CA GLN A 307 -14.70 -19.90 -16.03
C GLN A 307 -15.81 -20.64 -15.25
N GLU A 308 -15.45 -21.32 -14.17
CA GLU A 308 -16.37 -22.11 -13.34
C GLU A 308 -17.47 -21.27 -12.68
N SER A 309 -17.12 -20.07 -12.19
CA SER A 309 -18.08 -19.11 -11.64
C SER A 309 -18.96 -18.45 -12.72
N GLY A 310 -18.68 -18.71 -14.00
CA GLY A 310 -19.38 -18.09 -15.12
C GLY A 310 -19.16 -16.57 -15.18
N THR A 311 -18.06 -16.05 -14.65
CA THR A 311 -17.73 -14.61 -14.65
C THR A 311 -16.64 -14.24 -15.66
N LEU A 312 -16.12 -15.22 -16.40
CA LEU A 312 -15.10 -15.02 -17.43
C LEU A 312 -15.61 -14.09 -18.55
N HIS A 313 -14.81 -13.08 -18.91
CA HIS A 313 -15.10 -12.10 -19.97
C HIS A 313 -16.40 -11.28 -19.79
N LYS A 314 -16.97 -11.21 -18.57
CA LYS A 314 -18.23 -10.50 -18.28
C LYS A 314 -18.04 -9.13 -17.65
N GLY A 315 -19.06 -8.28 -17.80
CA GLY A 315 -19.14 -6.93 -17.21
C GLY A 315 -18.66 -5.83 -18.14
N ASP A 316 -18.94 -4.58 -17.77
CA ASP A 316 -18.53 -3.38 -18.53
C ASP A 316 -17.02 -3.19 -18.58
N PHE A 317 -16.34 -3.73 -17.56
CA PHE A 317 -14.90 -3.92 -17.51
C PHE A 317 -14.61 -5.37 -17.20
N CYS A 318 -13.79 -6.03 -18.02
CA CYS A 318 -13.41 -7.42 -17.81
C CYS A 318 -11.89 -7.63 -17.92
N ASP A 319 -11.43 -8.70 -17.29
CA ASP A 319 -10.10 -9.25 -17.50
C ASP A 319 -10.25 -10.44 -18.46
N ALA A 320 -9.35 -10.58 -19.42
CA ALA A 320 -9.44 -11.59 -20.47
C ALA A 320 -8.07 -12.16 -20.85
N VAL A 321 -8.06 -13.42 -21.30
CA VAL A 321 -6.94 -14.02 -22.03
C VAL A 321 -7.35 -14.15 -23.49
N VAL A 322 -6.51 -13.67 -24.40
CA VAL A 322 -6.83 -13.56 -25.83
C VAL A 322 -5.67 -13.94 -26.73
N LEU A 323 -5.96 -14.32 -27.97
CA LEU A 323 -4.99 -14.34 -29.07
C LEU A 323 -5.14 -13.07 -29.92
N LEU A 324 -4.02 -12.50 -30.34
CA LEU A 324 -3.98 -11.38 -31.29
C LEU A 324 -3.88 -11.92 -32.73
N HIS A 325 -4.91 -11.71 -33.54
CA HIS A 325 -4.93 -12.16 -34.94
C HIS A 325 -4.46 -11.10 -35.91
N ARG A 326 -4.94 -9.87 -35.71
CA ARG A 326 -4.58 -8.72 -36.54
C ARG A 326 -4.38 -7.51 -35.65
N TYR A 327 -3.42 -6.69 -36.01
CA TYR A 327 -3.14 -5.43 -35.36
C TYR A 327 -2.70 -4.41 -36.42
N GLU A 328 -3.33 -3.24 -36.42
CA GLU A 328 -2.92 -2.11 -37.26
C GLU A 328 -2.32 -1.01 -36.38
N PRO A 329 -0.98 -0.85 -36.37
CA PRO A 329 -0.28 0.06 -35.47
C PRO A 329 -0.78 1.50 -35.57
N THR A 330 -1.11 2.00 -36.76
CA THR A 330 -1.47 3.41 -36.95
C THR A 330 -2.74 3.77 -36.19
N SER A 331 -3.76 2.91 -36.27
CA SER A 331 -5.08 3.16 -35.67
C SER A 331 -5.24 2.55 -34.29
N GLY A 332 -4.40 1.57 -33.95
CA GLY A 332 -4.55 0.70 -32.79
C GLY A 332 -5.67 -0.33 -32.93
N ALA A 333 -6.29 -0.46 -34.12
CA ALA A 333 -7.34 -1.44 -34.36
C ALA A 333 -6.77 -2.86 -34.31
N ALA A 334 -7.51 -3.78 -33.70
CA ALA A 334 -7.11 -5.17 -33.56
C ALA A 334 -8.28 -6.13 -33.74
N VAL A 335 -7.97 -7.35 -34.16
CA VAL A 335 -8.87 -8.51 -34.05
C VAL A 335 -8.30 -9.44 -33.00
N LEU A 336 -9.08 -9.66 -31.95
CA LEU A 336 -8.76 -10.56 -30.86
C LEU A 336 -9.63 -11.80 -30.94
N GLU A 337 -9.12 -12.94 -30.48
CA GLU A 337 -9.92 -14.12 -30.22
C GLU A 337 -9.89 -14.45 -28.73
N LEU A 338 -11.07 -14.64 -28.14
CA LEU A 338 -11.15 -15.01 -26.73
C LEU A 338 -10.61 -16.43 -26.52
N CYS A 339 -9.86 -16.60 -25.44
CA CYS A 339 -9.45 -17.91 -24.97
C CYS A 339 -10.25 -18.37 -23.75
N GLU A 340 -10.19 -19.66 -23.50
CA GLU A 340 -10.59 -20.32 -22.26
C GLU A 340 -9.51 -21.32 -21.82
N PRO A 341 -9.45 -21.69 -20.53
CA PRO A 341 -8.48 -22.68 -20.07
C PRO A 341 -8.86 -24.06 -20.60
N LEU A 342 -7.89 -24.77 -21.18
CA LEU A 342 -8.04 -26.17 -21.56
C LEU A 342 -8.12 -27.07 -20.32
N ASP A 343 -7.31 -26.74 -19.33
CA ASP A 343 -7.12 -27.49 -18.09
C ASP A 343 -6.60 -26.56 -16.97
N SER A 344 -6.31 -27.12 -15.80
CA SER A 344 -5.83 -26.39 -14.62
C SER A 344 -4.40 -25.87 -14.73
N SER A 345 -3.64 -26.19 -15.79
CA SER A 345 -2.29 -25.64 -15.98
C SER A 345 -2.31 -24.18 -16.44
N GLY A 346 -3.47 -23.69 -16.89
CA GLY A 346 -3.61 -22.38 -17.53
C GLY A 346 -3.25 -22.39 -19.02
N ARG A 347 -3.12 -23.56 -19.65
CA ARG A 347 -2.98 -23.65 -21.10
C ARG A 347 -4.20 -23.06 -21.79
N ALA A 348 -3.97 -22.06 -22.65
CA ALA A 348 -5.04 -21.38 -23.37
C ALA A 348 -5.44 -22.11 -24.65
N ILE A 349 -6.75 -22.21 -24.88
CA ILE A 349 -7.31 -22.65 -26.16
C ILE A 349 -8.23 -21.57 -26.76
N PRO A 350 -8.21 -21.40 -28.10
CA PRO A 350 -9.09 -20.49 -28.81
C PRO A 350 -10.55 -20.96 -28.71
N THR A 351 -11.47 -20.02 -28.47
CA THR A 351 -12.91 -20.32 -28.39
C THR A 351 -13.63 -20.25 -29.75
N GLY A 352 -12.97 -19.77 -30.81
CA GLY A 352 -13.58 -19.40 -32.09
C GLY A 352 -14.26 -18.03 -32.08
N HIS A 353 -14.40 -17.40 -30.90
CA HIS A 353 -15.08 -16.11 -30.78
C HIS A 353 -14.11 -14.95 -31.01
N GLN A 354 -14.11 -14.41 -32.24
CA GLN A 354 -13.36 -13.22 -32.59
C GLN A 354 -14.15 -11.94 -32.32
N LEU A 355 -13.44 -10.92 -31.84
CA LEU A 355 -13.99 -9.60 -31.57
C LEU A 355 -13.06 -8.50 -32.07
N SER A 356 -13.64 -7.34 -32.32
CA SER A 356 -12.89 -6.13 -32.65
C SER A 356 -12.47 -5.42 -31.37
N ALA A 357 -11.22 -4.94 -31.34
CA ALA A 357 -10.68 -4.15 -30.25
C ALA A 357 -9.92 -2.93 -30.76
N ARG A 358 -9.72 -1.96 -29.87
CA ARG A 358 -8.87 -0.80 -30.11
C ARG A 358 -7.92 -0.60 -28.92
N PHE A 359 -6.63 -0.57 -29.21
CA PHE A 359 -5.57 -0.25 -28.28
C PHE A 359 -5.22 1.24 -28.38
N ASP A 360 -5.11 1.93 -27.23
CA ASP A 360 -4.66 3.32 -27.17
C ASP A 360 -3.81 3.63 -25.93
N GLY A 361 -3.05 4.73 -26.01
CA GLY A 361 -2.08 5.17 -25.00
C GLY A 361 -1.20 4.03 -24.48
N ARG A 362 -1.09 3.90 -23.15
CA ARG A 362 -0.26 2.87 -22.50
C ARG A 362 -0.62 1.43 -22.89
N GLY A 363 -1.90 1.14 -23.14
CA GLY A 363 -2.32 -0.20 -23.57
C GLY A 363 -1.74 -0.54 -24.95
N LYS A 364 -1.69 0.44 -25.85
CA LYS A 364 -1.04 0.31 -27.16
C LYS A 364 0.47 0.15 -27.03
N GLU A 365 1.12 1.03 -26.27
CA GLU A 365 2.57 0.98 -26.05
C GLU A 365 3.02 -0.37 -25.48
N ALA A 366 2.26 -0.93 -24.53
CA ALA A 366 2.55 -2.23 -23.96
C ALA A 366 2.39 -3.37 -24.98
N LEU A 367 1.36 -3.32 -25.85
CA LEU A 367 1.20 -4.30 -26.92
C LEU A 367 2.36 -4.25 -27.92
N GLU A 368 2.72 -3.05 -28.37
CA GLU A 368 3.79 -2.85 -29.35
C GLU A 368 5.16 -3.26 -28.77
N ALA A 369 5.40 -3.01 -27.48
CA ALA A 369 6.59 -3.49 -26.79
C ALA A 369 6.67 -5.03 -26.80
N LEU A 370 5.57 -5.72 -26.47
CA LEU A 370 5.53 -7.19 -26.52
C LEU A 370 5.75 -7.75 -27.93
N GLN A 371 5.20 -7.09 -28.96
CA GLN A 371 5.46 -7.48 -30.34
C GLN A 371 6.93 -7.23 -30.74
N GLY A 372 7.53 -6.14 -30.28
CA GLY A 372 8.95 -5.84 -30.47
C GLY A 372 9.88 -6.84 -29.79
N GLU A 373 9.46 -7.40 -28.65
CA GLU A 373 10.13 -8.50 -27.95
C GLU A 373 9.89 -9.87 -28.61
N GLY A 374 9.04 -9.94 -29.64
CA GLY A 374 8.75 -11.16 -30.39
C GLY A 374 7.72 -12.09 -29.74
N HIS A 375 6.94 -11.62 -28.76
CA HIS A 375 5.89 -12.43 -28.13
C HIS A 375 4.79 -12.82 -29.14
N GLN A 376 4.53 -14.13 -29.29
CA GLN A 376 3.50 -14.68 -30.20
C GLN A 376 2.40 -15.46 -29.46
N GLY A 377 2.47 -15.56 -28.14
CA GLY A 377 1.55 -16.35 -27.33
C GLY A 377 0.27 -15.59 -26.93
N PRO A 378 -0.60 -16.24 -26.13
CA PRO A 378 -1.76 -15.58 -25.56
C PRO A 378 -1.37 -14.37 -24.71
N LEU A 379 -2.25 -13.38 -24.68
CA LEU A 379 -2.11 -12.13 -23.94
C LEU A 379 -3.12 -12.08 -22.81
N PHE A 380 -2.69 -11.65 -21.62
CA PHE A 380 -3.59 -11.19 -20.58
C PHE A 380 -3.90 -9.71 -20.79
N LEU A 381 -5.19 -9.40 -20.88
CA LEU A 381 -5.71 -8.04 -20.91
C LEU A 381 -6.48 -7.77 -19.60
N GLY A 382 -6.01 -6.83 -18.80
CA GLY A 382 -6.65 -6.45 -17.54
C GLY A 382 -7.52 -5.21 -17.69
N SER A 383 -8.74 -5.25 -17.15
CA SER A 383 -9.68 -4.11 -17.10
C SER A 383 -10.07 -3.52 -18.48
N VAL A 384 -10.27 -4.38 -19.47
CA VAL A 384 -10.74 -4.01 -20.81
C VAL A 384 -12.17 -3.51 -20.73
N MET A 385 -12.47 -2.38 -21.38
CA MET A 385 -13.84 -1.86 -21.45
C MET A 385 -14.59 -2.53 -22.61
N THR A 386 -15.75 -3.13 -22.34
CA THR A 386 -16.49 -3.98 -23.29
C THR A 386 -17.78 -3.34 -23.84
N GLY A 387 -18.37 -2.39 -23.11
CA GLY A 387 -19.75 -1.91 -23.34
C GLY A 387 -20.01 -0.99 -24.56
N ARG A 388 -19.06 -0.82 -25.50
CA ARG A 388 -19.17 0.14 -26.62
C ARG A 388 -19.09 -0.48 -28.02
N GLY A 389 -19.45 -1.76 -28.16
CA GLY A 389 -19.48 -2.47 -29.45
C GLY A 389 -18.10 -2.89 -29.99
N SER A 390 -17.01 -2.26 -29.54
CA SER A 390 -15.62 -2.69 -29.71
C SER A 390 -14.92 -2.63 -28.37
N TRP A 391 -14.08 -3.62 -28.08
CA TRP A 391 -13.31 -3.67 -26.84
C TRP A 391 -12.27 -2.56 -26.82
N ARG A 392 -12.20 -1.78 -25.73
CA ARG A 392 -11.20 -0.72 -25.58
C ARG A 392 -10.13 -1.12 -24.58
N VAL A 393 -8.90 -1.23 -25.08
CA VAL A 393 -7.70 -1.46 -24.29
C VAL A 393 -6.95 -0.14 -24.17
N GLY A 394 -7.35 0.64 -23.17
CA GLY A 394 -6.88 2.01 -22.97
C GLY A 394 -5.67 2.13 -22.03
N PRO A 395 -5.34 3.36 -21.59
CA PRO A 395 -4.12 3.62 -20.83
C PRO A 395 -4.16 3.11 -19.38
N TRP A 396 -5.30 2.58 -18.93
CA TRP A 396 -5.46 1.96 -17.60
C TRP A 396 -5.33 0.43 -17.62
N CYS A 397 -5.35 -0.17 -18.81
CA CYS A 397 -5.36 -1.62 -18.97
C CYS A 397 -3.98 -2.20 -18.71
N ASP A 398 -3.95 -3.41 -18.16
CA ASP A 398 -2.74 -4.25 -18.26
C ASP A 398 -2.76 -4.95 -19.62
N VAL A 399 -1.61 -5.00 -20.29
CA VAL A 399 -1.36 -5.84 -21.45
C VAL A 399 -0.08 -6.59 -21.16
N LEU A 400 -0.19 -7.89 -20.91
CA LEU A 400 0.90 -8.73 -20.44
C LEU A 400 0.90 -10.06 -21.20
N PRO A 401 2.05 -10.75 -21.30
CA PRO A 401 2.06 -12.16 -21.67
C PRO A 401 1.18 -12.95 -20.69
N TRP A 402 0.36 -13.85 -21.21
CA TRP A 402 -0.23 -14.90 -20.39
C TRP A 402 0.83 -15.96 -20.13
N ALA A 403 1.33 -16.02 -18.90
CA ALA A 403 2.45 -16.89 -18.51
C ALA A 403 2.19 -17.51 -17.13
N PRO A 404 1.16 -18.36 -16.98
CA PRO A 404 0.81 -18.97 -15.71
C PRO A 404 1.94 -19.85 -15.18
N PHE A 405 2.20 -19.77 -13.88
CA PHE A 405 2.98 -20.80 -13.20
C PHE A 405 2.08 -21.99 -12.90
N PRO A 406 2.35 -23.19 -13.42
CA PRO A 406 1.59 -24.40 -13.10
C PRO A 406 1.91 -24.87 -11.67
N ASP A 407 1.07 -25.74 -11.12
CA ASP A 407 1.33 -26.37 -9.83
C ASP A 407 2.35 -27.50 -9.95
N GLY A 408 3.05 -27.81 -8.87
CA GLY A 408 4.01 -28.91 -8.82
C GLY A 408 5.32 -28.67 -9.57
N GLU A 409 5.46 -27.56 -10.30
CA GLU A 409 6.69 -27.19 -10.98
C GLU A 409 7.50 -26.18 -10.15
N HIS A 410 8.80 -26.45 -9.99
CA HIS A 410 9.71 -25.53 -9.32
C HIS A 410 9.97 -24.30 -10.20
N TYR A 411 9.85 -23.12 -9.62
CA TYR A 411 10.30 -21.88 -10.24
C TYR A 411 11.53 -21.33 -9.52
N GLU A 412 12.63 -21.26 -10.25
CA GLU A 412 13.83 -20.56 -9.81
C GLU A 412 13.74 -19.09 -10.22
N ARG A 413 13.78 -18.21 -9.22
CA ARG A 413 13.76 -16.76 -9.45
C ARG A 413 15.01 -16.35 -10.23
N PRO A 414 14.90 -15.47 -11.24
CA PRO A 414 16.06 -14.86 -11.88
C PRO A 414 16.99 -14.24 -10.85
N SER A 415 18.30 -14.39 -11.02
CA SER A 415 19.31 -14.01 -10.03
C SER A 415 19.47 -12.49 -9.82
N SER A 416 18.86 -11.67 -10.67
CA SER A 416 18.84 -10.19 -10.55
C SER A 416 17.43 -9.66 -10.74
#